data_AF-A0A1G0PDZ0-F1
#
_entry.id   AF-A0A1G0PDZ0-F1
#
_cell.length_a   1.000
_cell.length_b   1.000
_cell.length_c   1.000
_cell.angle_alpha   90.00
_cell.angle_beta   90.00
_cell.angle_gamma   90.00
#
_symmetry.space_group_name_H-M   'P 1'
#
loop_
_entity.id
_entity.type
_entity.pdbx_description
1 polymer ?
#
loop_
_entity_poly.entity_id
_entity_poly.type
_entity_poly.pdbx_seq_one_letter_code
_entity_poly.pdbx_strand_id
1 'polypeptide(L)'
;MKEYNNSQFLIEQKLATDKGNVSILGMLGTTLYLNGEERKAFQLWDDFLTDKKDVIPFRVLANTAIELRAFDKAIDLLQQAKSLSKNEFYLGYDLANLYSLKMDYKKSAKEFITILKADERQLPSVEARIFTYAAREEALTGFITFFEDEQPEDFPPIGNILAKLYSANRQYANAFSLYKTLDENGTYKGSELFNFALKLSAEKEFIYASEVFSYLLKKYPSSPLQQQIKLNFAKNLEAKLESENVDSSQLWKSFPTKKYFPESLYSESLSIYKEIAGKNPFSDIGVEAMYHVGYLYTEKIGDETAAGEYLNKVISNFSLSTFYAEACLEKAVLQIQKGDKDGALTFYEKILANPRSSEEQKNKAKFLKARMAFFHGDFTESNKLLRQLVSSSKDNISNDALELSFLLTSAFNDSLTLVKFGVGDFALLLNQFSYAEKTFSSLVQTEQTPFMVKQLAELRLIECYISLDRYKEALDQIEVLLKRDEKNIFADKANLLAAKIYQFGLKNPAKATEEFKNLLLRFPESLYLDEAREAINQLRNKIS
;
A
#
# COMPACT_ATOMS: atom_id res chain seq x y z
N MET A 1 -3.59 -39.55 -27.49
CA MET A 1 -3.83 -40.98 -27.20
C MET A 1 -2.70 -41.46 -26.29
N LYS A 2 -3.01 -42.33 -25.31
CA LYS A 2 -2.03 -42.91 -24.37
C LYS A 2 -1.49 -44.24 -24.93
N GLU A 3 -0.79 -44.19 -26.05
CA GLU A 3 -0.23 -45.39 -26.73
C GLU A 3 1.20 -45.69 -26.27
N TYR A 4 1.37 -45.97 -24.98
CA TYR A 4 2.71 -46.14 -24.38
C TYR A 4 3.47 -47.34 -24.95
N ASN A 5 2.79 -48.45 -25.25
CA ASN A 5 3.44 -49.65 -25.83
C ASN A 5 4.00 -49.39 -27.24
N ASN A 6 3.28 -48.66 -28.08
CA ASN A 6 3.75 -48.29 -29.43
C ASN A 6 4.90 -47.28 -29.36
N SER A 7 4.79 -46.31 -28.45
CA SER A 7 5.86 -45.34 -28.17
C SER A 7 7.13 -46.06 -27.71
N GLN A 8 7.01 -47.00 -26.77
CA GLN A 8 8.14 -47.79 -26.25
C GLN A 8 8.83 -48.55 -27.38
N PHE A 9 8.08 -49.29 -28.21
CA PHE A 9 8.63 -50.06 -29.32
C PHE A 9 9.43 -49.19 -30.31
N LEU A 10 8.90 -48.03 -30.70
CA LEU A 10 9.58 -47.11 -31.63
C LEU A 10 10.85 -46.50 -31.02
N ILE A 11 10.81 -46.14 -29.74
CA ILE A 11 11.96 -45.57 -29.04
C ILE A 11 13.05 -46.64 -28.86
N GLU A 12 12.69 -47.88 -28.51
CA GLU A 12 13.64 -49.00 -28.40
C GLU A 12 14.33 -49.31 -29.73
N GLN A 13 13.59 -49.30 -30.86
CA GLN A 13 14.20 -49.43 -32.19
C GLN A 13 15.23 -48.34 -32.47
N LYS A 14 14.90 -47.09 -32.11
CA LYS A 14 15.82 -45.96 -32.30
C LYS A 14 17.05 -46.07 -31.39
N LEU A 15 16.86 -46.47 -30.13
CA LEU A 15 17.95 -46.69 -29.18
C LEU A 15 18.87 -47.84 -29.62
N ALA A 16 18.34 -48.87 -30.29
CA ALA A 16 19.15 -49.95 -30.85
C ALA A 16 20.16 -49.46 -31.90
N THR A 17 19.81 -48.40 -32.63
CA THR A 17 20.69 -47.76 -33.64
C THR A 17 21.64 -46.70 -33.07
N ASP A 18 21.31 -46.12 -31.90
CA ASP A 18 22.08 -45.04 -31.25
C ASP A 18 22.12 -45.23 -29.72
N LYS A 19 22.82 -46.29 -29.30
CA LYS A 19 22.85 -46.76 -27.89
C LYS A 19 23.46 -45.78 -26.89
N GLY A 20 24.17 -44.75 -27.38
CA GLY A 20 24.81 -43.74 -26.53
C GLY A 20 23.95 -42.51 -26.23
N ASN A 21 22.78 -42.40 -26.85
CA ASN A 21 22.00 -41.17 -26.85
C ASN A 21 21.12 -41.03 -25.61
N VAL A 22 21.59 -40.24 -24.65
CA VAL A 22 20.90 -40.00 -23.38
C VAL A 22 19.51 -39.35 -23.56
N SER A 23 19.29 -38.58 -24.62
CA SER A 23 17.97 -37.98 -24.88
C SER A 23 16.95 -39.04 -25.27
N ILE A 24 17.35 -40.01 -26.12
CA ILE A 24 16.50 -41.15 -26.50
C ILE A 24 16.21 -42.04 -25.30
N LEU A 25 17.21 -42.27 -24.44
CA LEU A 25 17.03 -43.00 -23.20
C LEU A 25 16.08 -42.28 -22.22
N GLY A 26 16.19 -40.95 -22.12
CA GLY A 26 15.26 -40.12 -21.35
C GLY A 26 13.82 -40.29 -21.83
N MET A 27 13.57 -40.25 -23.14
CA MET A 27 12.25 -40.48 -23.73
C MET A 27 11.70 -41.89 -23.45
N LEU A 28 12.56 -42.92 -23.48
CA LEU A 28 12.16 -44.28 -23.13
C LEU A 28 11.73 -44.38 -21.67
N GLY A 29 12.55 -43.83 -20.76
CA GLY A 29 12.21 -43.77 -19.33
C GLY A 29 10.94 -42.97 -19.06
N THR A 30 10.73 -41.84 -19.75
CA THR A 30 9.46 -41.08 -19.70
C THR A 30 8.27 -41.93 -20.11
N THR A 31 8.39 -42.70 -21.20
CA THR A 31 7.31 -43.58 -21.66
C THR A 31 6.99 -44.65 -20.61
N LEU A 32 8.01 -45.30 -20.05
CA LEU A 32 7.85 -46.31 -19.00
C LEU A 32 7.23 -45.73 -17.73
N TYR A 33 7.70 -44.57 -17.29
CA TYR A 33 7.18 -43.88 -16.10
C TYR A 33 5.70 -43.52 -16.27
N LEU A 34 5.31 -42.96 -17.43
CA LEU A 34 3.92 -42.61 -17.72
C LEU A 34 3.02 -43.85 -17.91
N ASN A 35 3.60 -45.02 -18.23
CA ASN A 35 2.91 -46.31 -18.28
C ASN A 35 2.71 -46.96 -16.90
N GLY A 36 3.16 -46.31 -15.81
CA GLY A 36 3.10 -46.84 -14.45
C GLY A 36 4.27 -47.77 -14.09
N GLU A 37 5.28 -47.89 -14.94
CA GLU A 37 6.46 -48.74 -14.74
C GLU A 37 7.65 -47.93 -14.19
N GLU A 38 7.39 -47.10 -13.17
CA GLU A 38 8.36 -46.16 -12.58
C GLU A 38 9.69 -46.83 -12.20
N ARG A 39 9.64 -47.98 -11.51
CA ARG A 39 10.86 -48.69 -11.11
C ARG A 39 11.72 -49.10 -12.30
N LYS A 40 11.09 -49.54 -13.40
CA LYS A 40 11.82 -49.91 -14.61
C LYS A 40 12.40 -48.68 -15.31
N ALA A 41 11.67 -47.57 -15.32
CA ALA A 41 12.16 -46.30 -15.85
C ALA A 41 13.44 -45.83 -15.13
N PHE A 42 13.44 -45.87 -13.79
CA PHE A 42 14.61 -45.45 -13.01
C PHE A 42 15.76 -46.44 -13.13
N GLN A 43 15.49 -47.75 -13.11
CA GLN A 43 16.51 -48.76 -13.32
C GLN A 43 17.18 -48.62 -14.69
N LEU A 44 16.40 -48.38 -15.75
CA LEU A 44 16.93 -48.12 -17.10
C LEU A 44 17.92 -46.94 -17.11
N TRP A 45 17.60 -45.85 -16.39
CA TRP A 45 18.48 -44.70 -16.28
C TRP A 45 19.74 -45.01 -15.47
N ASP A 46 19.62 -45.71 -14.35
CA ASP A 46 20.74 -46.07 -13.48
C ASP A 46 21.72 -47.03 -14.17
N ASP A 47 21.19 -48.04 -14.87
CA ASP A 47 21.99 -48.99 -15.65
C ASP A 47 22.80 -48.28 -16.73
N PHE A 48 22.21 -47.30 -17.43
CA PHE A 48 22.92 -46.51 -18.44
C PHE A 48 24.02 -45.61 -17.84
N LEU A 49 23.81 -45.10 -16.63
CA LEU A 49 24.71 -44.17 -15.96
C LEU A 49 25.87 -44.87 -15.24
N THR A 50 25.77 -46.16 -14.96
CA THR A 50 26.73 -46.94 -14.13
C THR A 50 28.20 -46.74 -14.53
N ASP A 51 28.51 -46.69 -15.83
CA ASP A 51 29.89 -46.53 -16.33
C ASP A 51 30.24 -45.10 -16.80
N LYS A 52 29.31 -44.13 -16.61
CA LYS A 52 29.50 -42.76 -17.09
C LYS A 52 30.32 -41.94 -16.10
N LYS A 53 31.32 -41.22 -16.63
CA LYS A 53 32.17 -40.31 -15.86
C LYS A 53 31.88 -38.83 -16.14
N ASP A 54 31.09 -38.55 -17.18
CA ASP A 54 30.71 -37.20 -17.58
C ASP A 54 29.44 -36.74 -16.85
N VAL A 55 29.34 -35.44 -16.57
CA VAL A 55 28.20 -34.84 -15.87
C VAL A 55 26.94 -34.66 -16.74
N ILE A 56 27.12 -34.58 -18.06
CA ILE A 56 26.05 -34.24 -19.01
C ILE A 56 24.91 -35.26 -18.98
N PRO A 57 25.15 -36.59 -19.05
CA PRO A 57 24.07 -37.57 -19.03
C PRO A 57 23.19 -37.49 -17.78
N PHE A 58 23.80 -37.32 -16.62
CA PHE A 58 23.08 -37.15 -15.35
C PHE A 58 22.18 -35.92 -15.37
N ARG A 59 22.68 -34.78 -15.87
CA ARG A 59 21.89 -33.54 -15.96
C ARG A 59 20.71 -33.66 -16.93
N VAL A 60 20.89 -34.34 -18.07
CA VAL A 60 19.81 -34.57 -19.04
C VAL A 60 18.70 -35.41 -18.40
N LEU A 61 19.06 -36.53 -17.77
CA LEU A 61 18.08 -37.41 -17.13
C LEU A 61 17.43 -36.77 -15.89
N ALA A 62 18.18 -35.95 -15.14
CA ALA A 62 17.62 -35.15 -14.06
C ALA A 62 16.53 -34.19 -14.57
N ASN A 63 16.77 -33.46 -15.66
CA ASN A 63 15.76 -32.58 -16.26
C ASN A 63 14.52 -33.36 -16.70
N THR A 64 14.70 -34.55 -17.29
CA THR A 64 13.59 -35.45 -17.62
C THR A 64 12.81 -35.85 -16.37
N ALA A 65 13.48 -36.21 -15.27
CA ALA A 65 12.84 -36.52 -14.00
C ALA A 65 12.08 -35.31 -13.40
N ILE A 66 12.60 -34.09 -13.55
CA ILE A 66 11.93 -32.85 -13.11
C ILE A 66 10.64 -32.63 -13.89
N GLU A 67 10.64 -32.80 -15.21
CA GLU A 67 9.45 -32.67 -16.07
C GLU A 67 8.35 -33.67 -15.66
N LEU A 68 8.74 -34.87 -15.24
CA LEU A 68 7.85 -35.91 -14.71
C LEU A 68 7.40 -35.67 -13.27
N ARG A 69 7.92 -34.63 -12.62
CA ARG A 69 7.77 -34.36 -11.17
C ARG A 69 8.30 -35.48 -10.27
N ALA A 70 9.21 -36.31 -10.78
CA ALA A 70 9.94 -37.33 -10.04
C ALA A 70 11.12 -36.68 -9.28
N PHE A 71 10.81 -35.78 -8.34
CA PHE A 71 11.79 -34.91 -7.71
C PHE A 71 12.87 -35.66 -6.92
N ASP A 72 12.54 -36.78 -6.27
CA ASP A 72 13.55 -37.61 -5.58
C ASP A 72 14.60 -38.15 -6.53
N LYS A 73 14.15 -38.67 -7.69
CA LYS A 73 15.07 -39.19 -8.69
C LYS A 73 15.90 -38.07 -9.32
N ALA A 74 15.28 -36.92 -9.59
CA ALA A 74 16.01 -35.74 -10.07
C ALA A 74 17.10 -35.31 -9.09
N ILE A 75 16.80 -35.23 -7.80
CA ILE A 75 17.77 -34.86 -6.75
C ILE A 75 18.93 -35.84 -6.70
N ASP A 76 18.64 -37.16 -6.68
CA ASP A 76 19.66 -38.21 -6.71
C ASP A 76 20.62 -38.06 -7.91
N LEU A 77 20.07 -37.90 -9.12
CA LEU A 77 20.85 -37.74 -10.33
C LEU A 77 21.71 -36.45 -10.32
N LEU A 78 21.17 -35.34 -9.82
CA LEU A 78 21.92 -34.07 -9.69
C LEU A 78 23.01 -34.16 -8.62
N GLN A 79 22.78 -34.86 -7.51
CA GLN A 79 23.81 -35.11 -6.50
C GLN A 79 24.96 -35.93 -7.07
N GLN A 80 24.67 -36.99 -7.83
CA GLN A 80 25.71 -37.79 -8.51
C GLN A 80 26.50 -36.92 -9.52
N ALA A 81 25.81 -36.10 -10.31
CA ALA A 81 26.46 -35.15 -11.22
C ALA A 81 27.35 -34.15 -10.49
N LYS A 82 26.90 -33.64 -9.33
CA LYS A 82 27.65 -32.74 -8.46
C LYS A 82 28.92 -33.41 -7.94
N SER A 83 28.83 -34.65 -7.43
CA SER A 83 29.98 -35.43 -6.98
C SER A 83 31.00 -35.68 -8.10
N LEU A 84 30.55 -36.02 -9.32
CA LEU A 84 31.42 -36.24 -10.47
C LEU A 84 32.14 -34.96 -10.92
N SER A 85 31.47 -33.81 -10.83
CA SER A 85 32.05 -32.52 -11.22
C SER A 85 33.22 -32.07 -10.35
N LYS A 86 33.33 -32.62 -9.13
CA LYS A 86 34.26 -32.19 -8.07
C LYS A 86 34.17 -30.69 -7.73
N ASN A 87 33.04 -30.05 -8.06
CA ASN A 87 32.74 -28.67 -7.76
C ASN A 87 31.51 -28.62 -6.86
N GLU A 88 31.70 -28.20 -5.61
CA GLU A 88 30.65 -28.13 -4.58
C GLU A 88 29.51 -27.15 -4.91
N PHE A 89 29.67 -26.30 -5.93
CA PHE A 89 28.66 -25.33 -6.38
C PHE A 89 27.95 -25.79 -7.65
N TYR A 90 28.45 -26.83 -8.32
CA TYR A 90 27.84 -27.36 -9.53
C TYR A 90 26.41 -27.82 -9.25
N LEU A 91 25.46 -27.29 -10.01
CA LEU A 91 24.01 -27.56 -9.88
C LEU A 91 23.40 -27.16 -8.52
N GLY A 92 24.09 -26.36 -7.70
CA GLY A 92 23.58 -25.96 -6.38
C GLY A 92 22.22 -25.26 -6.45
N TYR A 93 22.01 -24.43 -7.48
CA TYR A 93 20.74 -23.74 -7.72
C TYR A 93 19.60 -24.69 -8.11
N ASP A 94 19.90 -25.75 -8.88
CA ASP A 94 18.91 -26.75 -9.28
C ASP A 94 18.50 -27.59 -8.07
N LEU A 95 19.49 -28.05 -7.29
CA LEU A 95 19.27 -28.79 -6.05
C LEU A 95 18.48 -27.96 -5.02
N ALA A 96 18.87 -26.71 -4.77
CA ALA A 96 18.18 -25.84 -3.82
C ALA A 96 16.69 -25.66 -4.18
N ASN A 97 16.41 -25.42 -5.46
CA ASN A 97 15.04 -25.27 -5.94
C ASN A 97 14.22 -26.57 -5.74
N LEU A 98 14.79 -27.73 -6.07
CA LEU A 98 14.09 -29.01 -5.88
C LEU A 98 13.85 -29.32 -4.40
N TYR A 99 14.82 -29.05 -3.53
CA TYR A 99 14.63 -29.18 -2.09
C TYR A 99 13.52 -28.25 -1.58
N SER A 100 13.49 -27.00 -2.04
CA SER A 100 12.41 -26.06 -1.69
C SER A 100 11.03 -26.51 -2.17
N LEU A 101 10.93 -27.07 -3.38
CA LEU A 101 9.68 -27.67 -3.90
C LEU A 101 9.23 -28.86 -3.07
N LYS A 102 10.19 -29.62 -2.53
CA LYS A 102 9.98 -30.74 -1.61
C LYS A 102 9.79 -30.33 -0.14
N MET A 103 9.77 -29.03 0.16
CA MET A 103 9.70 -28.47 1.52
C MET A 103 10.88 -28.85 2.43
N ASP A 104 12.00 -29.31 1.85
CA ASP A 104 13.26 -29.56 2.57
C ASP A 104 14.09 -28.27 2.61
N TYR A 105 13.59 -27.27 3.33
CA TYR A 105 14.20 -25.94 3.39
C TYR A 105 15.60 -25.97 3.99
N LYS A 106 15.88 -26.93 4.88
CA LYS A 106 17.21 -27.18 5.43
C LYS A 106 18.23 -27.52 4.35
N LYS A 107 17.94 -28.51 3.50
CA LYS A 107 18.85 -28.85 2.39
C LYS A 107 18.92 -27.74 1.36
N SER A 108 17.80 -27.06 1.10
CA SER A 108 17.79 -25.91 0.19
C SER A 108 18.71 -24.79 0.67
N ALA A 109 18.62 -24.43 1.94
CA ALA A 109 19.43 -23.38 2.55
C ALA A 109 20.91 -23.75 2.56
N LYS A 110 21.24 -25.02 2.86
CA LYS A 110 22.61 -25.52 2.77
C LYS A 110 23.22 -25.34 1.37
N GLU A 111 22.47 -25.64 0.32
CA GLU A 111 22.92 -25.42 -1.07
C GLU A 111 23.14 -23.93 -1.35
N PHE A 112 22.23 -23.05 -0.91
CA PHE A 112 22.39 -21.60 -1.04
C PHE A 112 23.59 -21.05 -0.28
N ILE A 113 23.82 -21.49 0.95
CA ILE A 113 25.00 -21.12 1.74
C ILE A 113 26.28 -21.57 1.04
N THR A 114 26.27 -22.78 0.48
CA THR A 114 27.40 -23.30 -0.30
C THR A 114 27.69 -22.35 -1.47
N ILE A 115 26.68 -21.96 -2.25
CA ILE A 115 26.83 -20.98 -3.35
C ILE A 115 27.44 -19.65 -2.86
N LEU A 116 27.01 -19.13 -1.72
CA LEU A 116 27.52 -17.86 -1.18
C LEU A 116 28.96 -17.96 -0.67
N LYS A 117 29.33 -19.09 -0.05
CA LYS A 117 30.72 -19.37 0.35
C LYS A 117 31.65 -19.45 -0.87
N ALA A 118 31.12 -19.77 -2.06
CA ALA A 118 31.85 -19.74 -3.33
C ALA A 118 32.05 -18.32 -3.87
N ASP A 119 30.95 -17.56 -3.90
CA ASP A 119 30.87 -16.26 -4.56
C ASP A 119 29.78 -15.42 -3.90
N GLU A 120 30.19 -14.53 -2.99
CA GLU A 120 29.30 -13.62 -2.26
C GLU A 120 28.49 -12.72 -3.20
N ARG A 121 28.97 -12.47 -4.44
CA ARG A 121 28.24 -11.65 -5.43
C ARG A 121 26.93 -12.31 -5.88
N GLN A 122 26.75 -13.60 -5.58
CA GLN A 122 25.49 -14.32 -5.81
C GLN A 122 24.39 -13.97 -4.82
N LEU A 123 24.68 -13.20 -3.76
CA LEU A 123 23.72 -12.82 -2.72
C LEU A 123 22.34 -12.37 -3.26
N PRO A 124 22.24 -11.44 -4.23
CA PRO A 124 20.93 -11.01 -4.74
C PRO A 124 20.13 -12.15 -5.39
N SER A 125 20.83 -13.08 -6.07
CA SER A 125 20.18 -14.23 -6.74
C SER A 125 19.73 -15.29 -5.75
N VAL A 126 20.51 -15.52 -4.70
CA VAL A 126 20.17 -16.43 -3.60
C VAL A 126 18.97 -15.87 -2.81
N GLU A 127 19.00 -14.59 -2.45
CA GLU A 127 17.89 -13.91 -1.77
C GLU A 127 16.58 -14.05 -2.55
N ALA A 128 16.58 -13.70 -3.84
CA ALA A 128 15.39 -13.78 -4.67
C ALA A 128 14.76 -15.19 -4.68
N ARG A 129 15.58 -16.24 -4.69
CA ARG A 129 15.10 -17.63 -4.66
C ARG A 129 14.56 -18.04 -3.30
N ILE A 130 15.23 -17.67 -2.20
CA ILE A 130 14.73 -17.93 -0.85
C ILE A 130 13.36 -17.25 -0.65
N PHE A 131 13.25 -15.97 -1.01
CA PHE A 131 12.02 -15.19 -0.85
C PHE A 131 10.88 -15.60 -1.79
N THR A 132 11.17 -16.36 -2.86
CA THR A 132 10.12 -17.01 -3.67
C THR A 132 9.31 -18.01 -2.84
N TYR A 133 9.95 -18.69 -1.88
CA TYR A 133 9.30 -19.70 -1.03
C TYR A 133 8.93 -19.16 0.35
N ALA A 134 9.71 -18.23 0.90
CA ALA A 134 9.51 -17.64 2.22
C ALA A 134 8.25 -16.77 2.36
N ALA A 135 7.42 -16.67 1.31
CA ALA A 135 6.06 -16.15 1.41
C ALA A 135 5.11 -17.10 2.18
N ARG A 136 5.48 -18.37 2.33
CA ARG A 136 4.77 -19.36 3.16
C ARG A 136 5.36 -19.38 4.56
N GLU A 137 4.51 -19.41 5.58
CA GLU A 137 4.94 -19.35 6.99
C GLU A 137 5.88 -20.50 7.35
N GLU A 138 5.57 -21.73 6.95
CA GLU A 138 6.40 -22.91 7.26
C GLU A 138 7.78 -22.83 6.59
N ALA A 139 7.84 -22.29 5.38
CA ALA A 139 9.09 -22.07 4.65
C ALA A 139 9.93 -20.98 5.31
N LEU A 140 9.29 -19.87 5.67
CA LEU A 140 9.92 -18.75 6.34
C LEU A 140 10.55 -19.20 7.67
N THR A 141 9.79 -19.89 8.52
CA THR A 141 10.31 -20.43 9.78
C THR A 141 11.42 -21.45 9.53
N GLY A 142 11.25 -22.36 8.57
CA GLY A 142 12.26 -23.36 8.24
C GLY A 142 13.59 -22.77 7.75
N PHE A 143 13.55 -21.69 6.96
CA PHE A 143 14.75 -20.96 6.58
C PHE A 143 15.38 -20.23 7.78
N ILE A 144 14.59 -19.53 8.60
CA ILE A 144 15.10 -18.81 9.79
C ILE A 144 15.90 -19.75 10.69
N THR A 145 15.31 -20.86 11.12
CA THR A 145 15.96 -21.81 12.04
C THR A 145 17.29 -22.32 11.49
N PHE A 146 17.38 -22.55 10.18
CA PHE A 146 18.64 -23.05 9.60
C PHE A 146 19.71 -21.96 9.47
N PHE A 147 19.32 -20.74 9.09
CA PHE A 147 20.28 -19.64 8.99
C PHE A 147 20.78 -19.18 10.37
N GLU A 148 19.99 -19.35 11.43
CA GLU A 148 20.42 -19.14 12.83
C GLU A 148 21.59 -20.07 13.23
N ASP A 149 21.57 -21.33 12.78
CA ASP A 149 22.58 -22.34 13.11
C ASP A 149 23.92 -22.15 12.37
N GLU A 150 23.98 -21.28 11.35
CA GLU A 150 25.11 -21.16 10.42
C GLU A 150 26.04 -19.97 10.70
N GLN A 151 26.11 -19.55 11.98
CA GLN A 151 26.97 -18.45 12.46
C GLN A 151 26.80 -17.15 11.65
N PRO A 152 25.57 -16.59 11.62
CA PRO A 152 25.21 -15.47 10.75
C PRO A 152 26.03 -14.20 11.01
N GLU A 153 26.58 -14.02 12.21
CA GLU A 153 27.43 -12.89 12.58
C GLU A 153 28.83 -12.95 11.96
N ASP A 154 29.33 -14.17 11.70
CA ASP A 154 30.70 -14.41 11.20
C ASP A 154 30.77 -14.27 9.68
N PHE A 155 29.64 -14.43 8.97
CA PHE A 155 29.57 -14.34 7.51
C PHE A 155 28.43 -13.42 7.04
N PRO A 156 28.76 -12.14 6.69
CA PRO A 156 27.76 -11.11 6.40
C PRO A 156 26.66 -11.47 5.37
N PRO A 157 26.93 -12.21 4.28
CA PRO A 157 25.88 -12.64 3.36
C PRO A 157 24.78 -13.50 4.03
N ILE A 158 25.15 -14.42 4.93
CA ILE A 158 24.19 -15.24 5.70
C ILE A 158 23.43 -14.35 6.69
N GLY A 159 24.15 -13.51 7.43
CA GLY A 159 23.53 -12.59 8.39
C GLY A 159 22.51 -11.64 7.73
N ASN A 160 22.81 -11.12 6.54
CA ASN A 160 21.88 -10.27 5.79
C ASN A 160 20.61 -11.01 5.37
N ILE A 161 20.74 -12.25 4.90
CA ILE A 161 19.58 -13.08 4.56
C ILE A 161 18.73 -13.30 5.81
N LEU A 162 19.36 -13.69 6.93
CA LEU A 162 18.65 -13.94 8.17
C LEU A 162 17.94 -12.68 8.69
N ALA A 163 18.58 -11.51 8.64
CA ALA A 163 17.97 -10.26 9.03
C ALA A 163 16.74 -9.89 8.15
N LYS A 164 16.82 -10.15 6.84
CA LYS A 164 15.68 -9.99 5.92
C LYS A 164 14.56 -11.00 6.21
N LEU A 165 14.89 -12.24 6.57
CA LEU A 165 13.92 -13.26 6.96
C LEU A 165 13.22 -12.88 8.28
N TYR A 166 13.95 -12.42 9.28
CA TYR A 166 13.37 -11.86 10.51
C TYR A 166 12.41 -10.71 10.20
N SER A 167 12.81 -9.79 9.31
CA SER A 167 11.93 -8.69 8.88
C SER A 167 10.66 -9.19 8.19
N ALA A 168 10.75 -10.19 7.31
CA ALA A 168 9.59 -10.81 6.66
C ALA A 168 8.67 -11.53 7.67
N ASN A 169 9.25 -12.07 8.75
CA ASN A 169 8.53 -12.69 9.85
C ASN A 169 8.09 -11.69 10.94
N ARG A 170 8.18 -10.38 10.68
CA ARG A 170 7.87 -9.28 11.61
C ARG A 170 8.67 -9.30 12.93
N GLN A 171 9.77 -10.02 12.98
CA GLN A 171 10.72 -10.05 14.10
C GLN A 171 11.71 -8.88 13.98
N TYR A 172 11.17 -7.65 13.98
CA TYR A 172 11.95 -6.44 13.67
C TYR A 172 13.08 -6.16 14.66
N ALA A 173 12.88 -6.49 15.95
CA ALA A 173 13.93 -6.38 16.96
C ALA A 173 15.12 -7.32 16.68
N ASN A 174 14.85 -8.57 16.27
CA ASN A 174 15.89 -9.54 15.91
C ASN A 174 16.63 -9.09 14.64
N ALA A 175 15.88 -8.65 13.63
CA ALA A 175 16.46 -8.09 12.40
C ALA A 175 17.38 -6.90 12.72
N PHE A 176 16.92 -5.95 13.54
CA PHE A 176 17.72 -4.79 13.91
C PHE A 176 18.98 -5.18 14.69
N SER A 177 18.86 -6.08 15.67
CA SER A 177 20.00 -6.57 16.45
C SER A 177 21.06 -7.20 15.55
N LEU A 178 20.65 -8.05 14.61
CA LEU A 178 21.59 -8.70 13.70
C LEU A 178 22.24 -7.70 12.73
N TYR A 179 21.46 -6.80 12.13
CA TYR A 179 22.01 -5.74 11.28
C TYR A 179 23.03 -4.88 12.04
N LYS A 180 22.78 -4.57 13.31
CA LYS A 180 23.72 -3.83 14.15
C LYS A 180 25.03 -4.59 14.33
N THR A 181 24.98 -5.89 14.64
CA THR A 181 26.19 -6.72 14.78
C THR A 181 26.99 -6.76 13.48
N LEU A 182 26.33 -6.96 12.34
CA LEU A 182 26.97 -6.98 11.02
C LEU A 182 27.61 -5.64 10.65
N ASP A 183 26.98 -4.54 11.06
CA ASP A 183 27.46 -3.19 10.81
C ASP A 183 28.66 -2.80 11.69
N GLU A 184 28.72 -3.31 12.93
CA GLU A 184 29.86 -3.14 13.84
C GLU A 184 31.14 -3.79 13.29
N ASN A 185 31.01 -4.87 12.52
CA ASN A 185 32.11 -5.54 11.83
C ASN A 185 32.64 -4.75 10.61
N GLY A 186 32.02 -3.60 10.28
CA GLY A 186 32.57 -2.59 9.37
C GLY A 186 32.21 -2.74 7.89
N THR A 187 31.42 -3.75 7.53
CA THR A 187 31.10 -4.09 6.13
C THR A 187 30.18 -3.09 5.45
N TYR A 188 29.18 -2.56 6.16
CA TYR A 188 28.07 -1.81 5.55
C TYR A 188 28.02 -0.32 5.93
N LYS A 189 28.67 0.10 7.03
CA LYS A 189 28.74 1.50 7.49
C LYS A 189 27.35 2.18 7.53
N GLY A 190 26.34 1.45 7.97
CA GLY A 190 24.96 1.88 8.10
C GLY A 190 24.09 1.71 6.86
N SER A 191 24.60 1.25 5.71
CA SER A 191 23.81 1.15 4.47
C SER A 191 22.64 0.16 4.59
N GLU A 192 22.89 -1.03 5.12
CA GLU A 192 21.85 -2.05 5.30
C GLU A 192 20.81 -1.63 6.35
N LEU A 193 21.25 -1.02 7.44
CA LEU A 193 20.37 -0.44 8.46
C LEU A 193 19.50 0.69 7.88
N PHE A 194 20.04 1.54 7.00
CA PHE A 194 19.28 2.59 6.36
C PHE A 194 18.20 2.02 5.43
N ASN A 195 18.54 1.04 4.60
CA ASN A 195 17.58 0.34 3.74
C ASN A 195 16.50 -0.38 4.56
N PHE A 196 16.89 -1.01 5.67
CA PHE A 196 15.97 -1.64 6.61
C PHE A 196 14.99 -0.62 7.22
N ALA A 197 15.48 0.54 7.68
CA ALA A 197 14.64 1.60 8.21
C ALA A 197 13.66 2.18 7.17
N LEU A 198 14.10 2.34 5.92
CA LEU A 198 13.22 2.76 4.81
C LEU A 198 12.13 1.72 4.54
N LYS A 199 12.47 0.42 4.56
CA LYS A 199 11.50 -0.67 4.42
C LYS A 199 10.46 -0.64 5.55
N LEU A 200 10.91 -0.53 6.80
CA LEU A 200 10.02 -0.41 7.96
C LEU A 200 9.08 0.80 7.83
N SER A 201 9.61 1.94 7.36
CA SER A 201 8.81 3.15 7.11
C SER A 201 7.71 2.88 6.07
N ALA A 202 8.05 2.21 4.96
CA ALA A 202 7.11 1.86 3.90
C ALA A 202 6.04 0.85 4.37
N GLU A 203 6.40 -0.04 5.30
CA GLU A 203 5.50 -1.00 5.94
C GLU A 203 4.67 -0.38 7.09
N LYS A 204 4.84 0.94 7.35
CA LYS A 204 4.19 1.70 8.44
C LYS A 204 4.60 1.28 9.84
N GLU A 205 5.72 0.59 9.98
CA GLU A 205 6.33 0.19 11.25
C GLU A 205 7.19 1.33 11.81
N PHE A 206 6.55 2.50 12.00
CA PHE A 206 7.22 3.78 12.27
C PHE A 206 8.03 3.76 13.57
N ILE A 207 7.60 3.01 14.59
CA ILE A 207 8.30 2.89 15.87
C ILE A 207 9.69 2.27 15.67
N TYR A 208 9.76 1.12 15.00
CA TYR A 208 11.03 0.44 14.72
C TYR A 208 11.88 1.25 13.73
N ALA A 209 11.27 1.84 12.70
CA ALA A 209 11.98 2.70 11.75
C ALA A 209 12.67 3.87 12.45
N SER A 210 11.95 4.57 13.34
CA SER A 210 12.50 5.66 14.16
C SER A 210 13.65 5.20 15.05
N GLU A 211 13.57 4.02 15.64
CA GLU A 211 14.65 3.45 16.45
C GLU A 211 15.93 3.24 15.62
N VAL A 212 15.80 2.66 14.43
CA VAL A 212 16.92 2.42 13.52
C VAL A 212 17.53 3.74 13.02
N PHE A 213 16.71 4.72 12.60
CA PHE A 213 17.22 6.03 12.19
C PHE A 213 17.93 6.76 13.34
N SER A 214 17.38 6.69 14.56
CA SER A 214 18.02 7.28 15.75
C SER A 214 19.40 6.66 16.02
N TYR A 215 19.51 5.33 15.90
CA TYR A 215 20.79 4.64 15.99
C TYR A 215 21.78 5.12 14.92
N LEU A 216 21.34 5.21 13.66
CA LEU A 216 22.18 5.68 12.55
C LEU A 216 22.69 7.11 12.77
N LEU A 217 21.84 8.03 13.24
CA LEU A 217 22.23 9.41 13.54
C LEU A 217 23.31 9.49 14.62
N LYS A 218 23.23 8.62 15.63
CA LYS A 218 24.19 8.55 16.74
C LYS A 218 25.51 7.90 16.32
N LYS A 219 25.44 6.80 15.56
CA LYS A 219 26.62 5.99 15.19
C LYS A 219 27.41 6.62 14.04
N TYR A 220 26.73 7.23 13.06
CA TYR A 220 27.34 7.77 11.84
C TYR A 220 27.10 9.28 11.65
N PRO A 221 27.52 10.14 12.60
CA PRO A 221 27.23 11.57 12.54
C PRO A 221 27.83 12.28 11.31
N SER A 222 28.90 11.71 10.75
CA SER A 222 29.60 12.22 9.55
C SER A 222 29.19 11.51 8.26
N SER A 223 28.09 10.75 8.26
CA SER A 223 27.61 10.04 7.06
C SER A 223 27.26 11.03 5.93
N PRO A 224 27.60 10.74 4.67
CA PRO A 224 27.08 11.50 3.52
C PRO A 224 25.53 11.50 3.46
N LEU A 225 24.88 10.48 4.04
CA LEU A 225 23.43 10.34 4.09
C LEU A 225 22.81 11.07 5.29
N GLN A 226 23.58 11.79 6.12
CA GLN A 226 23.09 12.32 7.40
C GLN A 226 21.80 13.15 7.27
N GLN A 227 21.69 13.98 6.22
CA GLN A 227 20.47 14.77 6.00
C GLN A 227 19.27 13.90 5.61
N GLN A 228 19.48 12.84 4.83
CA GLN A 228 18.42 11.89 4.48
C GLN A 228 17.98 11.08 5.71
N ILE A 229 18.92 10.66 6.56
CA ILE A 229 18.61 9.95 7.81
C ILE A 229 17.79 10.87 8.73
N LYS A 230 18.20 12.14 8.90
CA LYS A 230 17.45 13.12 9.70
C LYS A 230 16.03 13.34 9.17
N LEU A 231 15.89 13.55 7.86
CA LEU A 231 14.60 13.77 7.23
C LEU A 231 13.67 12.58 7.44
N ASN A 232 14.13 11.36 7.17
CA ASN A 232 13.33 10.16 7.36
C ASN A 232 13.02 9.91 8.84
N PHE A 233 13.94 10.22 9.76
CA PHE A 233 13.68 10.16 11.19
C PHE A 233 12.52 11.08 11.60
N ALA A 234 12.55 12.34 11.18
CA ALA A 234 11.50 13.31 11.47
C ALA A 234 10.13 12.90 10.90
N LYS A 235 10.11 12.36 9.67
CA LYS A 235 8.90 11.81 9.03
C LYS A 235 8.33 10.62 9.77
N ASN A 236 9.18 9.73 10.30
CA ASN A 236 8.71 8.58 11.08
C ASN A 236 8.25 8.98 12.48
N LEU A 237 8.89 9.97 13.12
CA LEU A 237 8.38 10.55 14.37
C LEU A 237 7.00 11.18 14.17
N GLU A 238 6.82 11.93 13.08
CA GLU A 238 5.54 12.50 12.67
C GLU A 238 4.50 11.40 12.44
N ALA A 239 4.79 10.42 11.58
CA ALA A 239 3.85 9.34 11.26
C ALA A 239 3.50 8.45 12.47
N LYS A 240 4.47 8.21 13.36
CA LYS A 240 4.24 7.54 14.66
C LYS A 240 3.22 8.32 15.49
N LEU A 241 3.45 9.62 15.69
CA LEU A 241 2.54 10.48 16.44
C LEU A 241 1.15 10.52 15.80
N GLU A 242 1.06 10.58 14.47
CA GLU A 242 -0.21 10.52 13.78
C GLU A 242 -0.94 9.21 14.07
N SER A 243 -0.25 8.07 14.00
CA SER A 243 -0.82 6.75 14.27
C SER A 243 -1.33 6.60 15.72
N GLU A 244 -0.61 7.19 16.69
CA GLU A 244 -0.97 7.16 18.11
C GLU A 244 -2.12 8.11 18.45
N ASN A 245 -2.25 9.22 17.72
CA ASN A 245 -3.25 10.27 17.97
C ASN A 245 -4.47 10.19 17.02
N VAL A 246 -4.60 9.11 16.23
CA VAL A 246 -5.79 8.90 15.38
C VAL A 246 -7.03 8.81 16.24
N ASP A 247 -7.97 9.74 16.04
CA ASP A 247 -9.29 9.65 16.64
C ASP A 247 -10.18 8.71 15.82
N SER A 248 -10.13 7.41 16.15
CA SER A 248 -10.97 6.39 15.52
C SER A 248 -12.47 6.70 15.58
N SER A 249 -12.92 7.54 16.52
CA SER A 249 -14.32 7.97 16.61
C SER A 249 -14.74 8.95 15.51
N GLN A 250 -13.77 9.58 14.83
CA GLN A 250 -14.03 10.55 13.75
C GLN A 250 -13.87 9.93 12.36
N LEU A 251 -13.04 8.89 12.20
CA LEU A 251 -12.68 8.33 10.88
C LEU A 251 -13.88 7.88 10.02
N TRP A 252 -14.97 7.44 10.65
CA TRP A 252 -16.14 6.94 9.94
C TRP A 252 -17.12 8.05 9.51
N LYS A 253 -16.95 9.27 10.02
CA LYS A 253 -17.83 10.42 9.73
C LYS A 253 -17.48 11.02 8.37
N SER A 254 -18.49 11.40 7.59
CA SER A 254 -18.27 12.08 6.28
C SER A 254 -17.49 13.39 6.43
N PHE A 255 -17.73 14.12 7.52
CA PHE A 255 -17.00 15.35 7.85
C PHE A 255 -16.43 15.22 9.28
N PRO A 256 -15.22 14.67 9.43
CA PRO A 256 -14.58 14.55 10.75
C PRO A 256 -14.24 15.94 11.30
N THR A 257 -14.33 16.10 12.62
CA THR A 257 -13.93 17.36 13.25
C THR A 257 -12.41 17.50 13.22
N LYS A 258 -11.90 18.61 12.67
CA LYS A 258 -10.46 18.91 12.69
C LYS A 258 -10.02 19.19 14.13
N LYS A 259 -9.04 18.41 14.60
CA LYS A 259 -8.43 18.55 15.92
C LYS A 259 -7.01 19.06 15.78
N TYR A 260 -6.70 20.15 16.49
CA TYR A 260 -5.35 20.68 16.59
C TYR A 260 -4.65 20.20 17.87
N PHE A 261 -3.33 20.17 17.82
CA PHE A 261 -2.45 19.71 18.88
C PHE A 261 -1.44 20.81 19.27
N PRO A 262 -0.95 20.82 20.52
CA PRO A 262 0.09 21.75 20.91
C PRO A 262 1.38 21.49 20.12
N GLU A 263 2.09 22.57 19.74
CA GLU A 263 3.38 22.46 19.02
C GLU A 263 4.39 21.56 19.75
N SER A 264 4.37 21.55 21.09
CA SER A 264 5.26 20.72 21.91
C SER A 264 5.19 19.23 21.56
N LEU A 265 4.04 18.75 21.09
CA LEU A 265 3.85 17.36 20.66
C LEU A 265 4.71 17.02 19.44
N TYR A 266 4.91 17.97 18.53
CA TYR A 266 5.69 17.81 17.30
C TYR A 266 7.08 18.45 17.37
N SER A 267 7.52 18.86 18.56
CA SER A 267 8.73 19.67 18.75
C SER A 267 10.00 19.01 18.21
N GLU A 268 10.15 17.69 18.35
CA GLU A 268 11.32 16.95 17.85
C GLU A 268 11.38 16.94 16.32
N SER A 269 10.29 16.53 15.64
CA SER A 269 10.19 16.56 14.17
C SER A 269 10.39 17.98 13.62
N LEU A 270 9.72 18.97 14.21
CA LEU A 270 9.85 20.38 13.82
C LEU A 270 11.28 20.88 13.98
N SER A 271 11.96 20.55 15.08
CA SER A 271 13.35 20.94 15.31
C SER A 271 14.26 20.39 14.20
N ILE A 272 14.09 19.11 13.86
CA ILE A 272 14.88 18.47 12.80
C ILE A 272 14.58 19.11 11.44
N TYR A 273 13.31 19.29 11.07
CA TYR A 273 12.96 19.91 9.79
C TYR A 273 13.48 21.36 9.69
N LYS A 274 13.33 22.16 10.74
CA LYS A 274 13.85 23.53 10.80
C LYS A 274 15.39 23.56 10.68
N GLU A 275 16.09 22.61 11.31
CA GLU A 275 17.55 22.46 11.17
C GLU A 275 17.95 22.15 9.72
N ILE A 276 17.28 21.19 9.09
CA ILE A 276 17.53 20.80 7.70
C ILE A 276 17.30 21.97 6.75
N ALA A 277 16.14 22.64 6.89
CA ALA A 277 15.75 23.79 6.10
C ALA A 277 16.73 24.96 6.25
N GLY A 278 17.27 25.18 7.46
CA GLY A 278 18.25 26.23 7.72
C GLY A 278 19.64 25.92 7.14
N LYS A 279 20.08 24.66 7.21
CA LYS A 279 21.41 24.25 6.73
C LYS A 279 21.48 24.06 5.22
N ASN A 280 20.41 23.57 4.60
CA ASN A 280 20.38 23.23 3.18
C ASN A 280 19.20 23.88 2.43
N PRO A 281 18.99 25.21 2.56
CA PRO A 281 17.75 25.86 2.16
C PRO A 281 17.40 25.72 0.67
N PHE A 282 18.39 25.49 -0.20
CA PHE A 282 18.22 25.37 -1.64
C PHE A 282 18.34 23.93 -2.19
N SER A 283 18.37 22.92 -1.31
CA SER A 283 18.40 21.51 -1.69
C SER A 283 17.01 20.89 -1.68
N ASP A 284 16.77 19.82 -2.44
CA ASP A 284 15.48 19.10 -2.44
C ASP A 284 15.05 18.69 -1.03
N ILE A 285 16.00 18.19 -0.21
CA ILE A 285 15.77 17.81 1.19
C ILE A 285 15.41 19.03 2.06
N GLY A 286 16.03 20.18 1.80
CA GLY A 286 15.69 21.44 2.48
C GLY A 286 14.30 21.94 2.14
N VAL A 287 13.90 21.85 0.87
CA VAL A 287 12.56 22.23 0.40
C VAL A 287 11.50 21.28 0.95
N GLU A 288 11.77 19.97 0.97
CA GLU A 288 10.91 18.97 1.62
C GLU A 288 10.72 19.30 3.10
N ALA A 289 11.81 19.59 3.82
CA ALA A 289 11.73 19.96 5.24
C ALA A 289 10.92 21.25 5.47
N MET A 290 11.08 22.27 4.61
CA MET A 290 10.25 23.48 4.68
C MET A 290 8.78 23.17 4.47
N TYR A 291 8.46 22.31 3.49
CA TYR A 291 7.09 21.87 3.25
C TYR A 291 6.52 21.17 4.48
N HIS A 292 7.24 20.20 5.08
CA HIS A 292 6.77 19.48 6.26
C HIS A 292 6.53 20.40 7.47
N VAL A 293 7.36 21.42 7.69
CA VAL A 293 7.09 22.44 8.72
C VAL A 293 5.78 23.17 8.43
N GLY A 294 5.58 23.60 7.18
CA GLY A 294 4.35 24.24 6.74
C GLY A 294 3.11 23.36 6.93
N TYR A 295 3.21 22.10 6.51
CA TYR A 295 2.17 21.08 6.64
C TYR A 295 1.77 20.85 8.10
N LEU A 296 2.73 20.62 9.00
CA LEU A 296 2.45 20.40 10.42
C LEU A 296 1.72 21.59 11.04
N TYR A 297 2.13 22.81 10.71
CA TYR A 297 1.46 24.01 11.19
C TYR A 297 0.05 24.19 10.61
N THR A 298 -0.20 23.83 9.35
CA THR A 298 -1.54 23.89 8.72
C THR A 298 -2.50 22.81 9.22
N GLU A 299 -2.03 21.56 9.25
CA GLU A 299 -2.89 20.40 9.43
C GLU A 299 -2.96 19.91 10.88
N LYS A 300 -1.89 20.06 11.65
CA LYS A 300 -1.81 19.47 13.00
C LYS A 300 -1.84 20.50 14.12
N ILE A 301 -1.19 21.65 13.95
CA ILE A 301 -1.02 22.63 15.04
C ILE A 301 -2.02 23.79 14.92
N GLY A 302 -2.36 24.20 13.70
CA GLY A 302 -3.28 25.31 13.43
C GLY A 302 -2.66 26.69 13.60
N ASP A 303 -1.32 26.82 13.50
CA ASP A 303 -0.65 28.13 13.46
C ASP A 303 -0.52 28.61 12.02
N GLU A 304 -1.50 29.41 11.58
CA GLU A 304 -1.56 29.93 10.23
C GLU A 304 -0.37 30.83 9.86
N THR A 305 0.23 31.51 10.86
CA THR A 305 1.34 32.45 10.63
C THR A 305 2.60 31.66 10.34
N ALA A 306 2.93 30.71 11.20
CA ALA A 306 4.10 29.84 11.03
C ALA A 306 3.96 28.96 9.78
N ALA A 307 2.77 28.38 9.54
CA ALA A 307 2.48 27.64 8.31
C ALA A 307 2.72 28.53 7.07
N GLY A 308 2.17 29.74 7.11
CA GLY A 308 2.23 30.68 6.02
C GLY A 308 3.66 31.08 5.65
N GLU A 309 4.54 31.25 6.64
CA GLU A 309 5.95 31.58 6.45
C GLU A 309 6.69 30.51 5.64
N TYR A 310 6.64 29.25 6.08
CA TYR A 310 7.38 28.16 5.44
C TYR A 310 6.81 27.79 4.07
N LEU A 311 5.49 27.72 3.93
CA LEU A 311 4.85 27.44 2.64
C LEU A 311 5.15 28.54 1.61
N ASN A 312 5.23 29.81 2.03
CA ASN A 312 5.62 30.91 1.14
C ASN A 312 7.08 30.77 0.66
N LYS A 313 8.00 30.27 1.49
CA LYS A 313 9.39 30.01 1.07
C LYS A 313 9.42 28.96 -0.05
N VAL A 314 8.66 27.89 0.08
CA VAL A 314 8.54 26.84 -0.97
C VAL A 314 7.98 27.43 -2.27
N ILE A 315 6.84 28.10 -2.20
CA ILE A 315 6.12 28.58 -3.39
C ILE A 315 6.86 29.71 -4.11
N SER A 316 7.46 30.65 -3.38
CA SER A 316 8.11 31.81 -3.98
C SER A 316 9.49 31.51 -4.56
N ASN A 317 10.23 30.58 -3.95
CA ASN A 317 11.64 30.35 -4.30
C ASN A 317 11.88 29.04 -5.07
N PHE A 318 10.94 28.08 -5.02
CA PHE A 318 11.16 26.72 -5.52
C PHE A 318 10.03 26.23 -6.42
N SER A 319 9.70 26.99 -7.46
CA SER A 319 8.61 26.67 -8.40
C SER A 319 8.80 25.35 -9.17
N LEU A 320 10.03 24.83 -9.26
CA LEU A 320 10.32 23.57 -9.93
C LEU A 320 10.40 22.36 -8.96
N SER A 321 10.24 22.58 -7.66
CA SER A 321 10.28 21.51 -6.66
C SER A 321 9.07 20.59 -6.80
N THR A 322 9.27 19.31 -6.48
CA THR A 322 8.19 18.32 -6.36
C THR A 322 7.17 18.69 -5.29
N PHE A 323 7.53 19.53 -4.30
CA PHE A 323 6.66 19.97 -3.20
C PHE A 323 5.91 21.28 -3.49
N TYR A 324 6.09 21.88 -4.67
CA TYR A 324 5.43 23.15 -5.01
C TYR A 324 3.91 23.03 -4.97
N ALA A 325 3.37 21.95 -5.56
CA ALA A 325 1.94 21.77 -5.69
C ALA A 325 1.30 21.52 -4.33
N GLU A 326 1.90 20.65 -3.52
CA GLU A 326 1.49 20.35 -2.15
C GLU A 326 1.52 21.62 -1.29
N ALA A 327 2.59 22.43 -1.38
CA ALA A 327 2.64 23.69 -0.66
C ALA A 327 1.51 24.66 -1.09
N CYS A 328 1.18 24.71 -2.38
CA CYS A 328 0.04 25.50 -2.87
C CYS A 328 -1.29 24.96 -2.34
N LEU A 329 -1.48 23.64 -2.26
CA LEU A 329 -2.67 23.03 -1.69
C LEU A 329 -2.83 23.41 -0.21
N GLU A 330 -1.77 23.30 0.59
CA GLU A 330 -1.78 23.70 2.00
C GLU A 330 -2.04 25.19 2.18
N LYS A 331 -1.48 26.04 1.30
CA LYS A 331 -1.83 27.47 1.27
C LYS A 331 -3.30 27.71 0.97
N ALA A 332 -3.88 26.96 0.04
CA ALA A 332 -5.29 27.08 -0.27
C ALA A 332 -6.17 26.67 0.93
N VAL A 333 -5.76 25.65 1.70
CA VAL A 333 -6.43 25.28 2.96
C VAL A 333 -6.42 26.45 3.94
N LEU A 334 -5.28 27.12 4.14
CA LEU A 334 -5.20 28.31 5.01
C LEU A 334 -6.12 29.45 4.54
N GLN A 335 -6.27 29.66 3.22
CA GLN A 335 -7.20 30.68 2.70
C GLN A 335 -8.65 30.27 2.90
N ILE A 336 -8.98 28.99 2.67
CA ILE A 336 -10.31 28.44 2.93
C ILE A 336 -10.69 28.64 4.39
N GLN A 337 -9.79 28.34 5.33
CA GLN A 337 -10.04 28.51 6.77
C GLN A 337 -10.38 29.96 7.16
N LYS A 338 -9.85 30.95 6.42
CA LYS A 338 -10.18 32.38 6.57
C LYS A 338 -11.49 32.78 5.88
N GLY A 339 -12.12 31.86 5.17
CA GLY A 339 -13.26 32.15 4.29
C GLY A 339 -12.87 32.79 2.95
N ASP A 340 -11.57 32.92 2.65
CA ASP A 340 -11.05 33.56 1.44
C ASP A 340 -11.01 32.57 0.26
N LYS A 341 -12.12 32.49 -0.45
CA LYS A 341 -12.27 31.62 -1.62
C LYS A 341 -11.40 32.07 -2.80
N ASP A 342 -11.21 33.38 -2.98
CA ASP A 342 -10.39 33.96 -4.07
C ASP A 342 -8.90 33.70 -3.84
N GLY A 343 -8.46 33.84 -2.59
CA GLY A 343 -7.13 33.44 -2.16
C GLY A 343 -6.86 31.97 -2.45
N ALA A 344 -7.81 31.09 -2.14
CA ALA A 344 -7.69 29.65 -2.43
C ALA A 344 -7.61 29.36 -3.93
N LEU A 345 -8.47 29.99 -4.75
CA LEU A 345 -8.45 29.88 -6.22
C LEU A 345 -7.09 30.21 -6.81
N THR A 346 -6.45 31.28 -6.32
CA THR A 346 -5.13 31.73 -6.78
C THR A 346 -4.08 30.62 -6.66
N PHE A 347 -4.11 29.85 -5.57
CA PHE A 347 -3.15 28.76 -5.37
C PHE A 347 -3.46 27.54 -6.24
N TYR A 348 -4.73 27.22 -6.50
CA TYR A 348 -5.08 26.18 -7.46
C TYR A 348 -4.63 26.55 -8.89
N GLU A 349 -4.77 27.81 -9.28
CA GLU A 349 -4.30 28.29 -10.58
C GLU A 349 -2.78 28.20 -10.73
N LYS A 350 -2.03 28.48 -9.66
CA LYS A 350 -0.57 28.26 -9.62
C LYS A 350 -0.19 26.82 -9.92
N ILE A 351 -0.93 25.83 -9.39
CA ILE A 351 -0.69 24.41 -9.69
C ILE A 351 -0.98 24.10 -11.16
N LEU A 352 -2.09 24.59 -11.69
CA LEU A 352 -2.49 24.35 -13.08
C LEU A 352 -1.51 24.96 -14.09
N ALA A 353 -0.97 26.14 -13.78
CA ALA A 353 0.01 26.83 -14.60
C ALA A 353 1.43 26.23 -14.50
N ASN A 354 1.70 25.39 -13.50
CA ASN A 354 3.04 24.85 -13.28
C ASN A 354 3.33 23.65 -14.21
N PRO A 355 4.40 23.70 -15.03
CA PRO A 355 4.77 22.60 -15.91
C PRO A 355 5.29 21.36 -15.19
N ARG A 356 5.78 21.49 -13.94
CA ARG A 356 6.28 20.39 -13.11
C ARG A 356 5.19 19.69 -12.32
N SER A 357 3.99 20.26 -12.22
CA SER A 357 2.88 19.58 -11.56
C SER A 357 2.40 18.39 -12.37
N SER A 358 2.26 17.24 -11.71
CA SER A 358 1.76 16.00 -12.29
C SER A 358 0.30 16.14 -12.75
N GLU A 359 -0.17 15.25 -13.62
CA GLU A 359 -1.57 15.27 -14.06
C GLU A 359 -2.53 15.05 -12.88
N GLU A 360 -2.17 14.18 -11.94
CA GLU A 360 -2.94 13.94 -10.71
C GLU A 360 -3.06 15.22 -9.86
N GLN A 361 -1.95 15.93 -9.64
CA GLN A 361 -1.95 17.21 -8.92
C GLN A 361 -2.82 18.25 -9.63
N LYS A 362 -2.75 18.30 -10.97
CA LYS A 362 -3.57 19.21 -11.78
C LYS A 362 -5.05 18.85 -11.72
N ASN A 363 -5.40 17.57 -11.78
CA ASN A 363 -6.79 17.14 -11.67
C ASN A 363 -7.38 17.42 -10.29
N LYS A 364 -6.60 17.22 -9.22
CA LYS A 364 -6.96 17.66 -7.87
C LYS A 364 -7.19 19.17 -7.80
N ALA A 365 -6.29 19.97 -8.37
CA ALA A 365 -6.44 21.43 -8.41
C ALA A 365 -7.65 21.87 -9.26
N LYS A 366 -7.93 21.25 -10.42
CA LYS A 366 -9.12 21.51 -11.24
C LYS A 366 -10.40 21.24 -10.45
N PHE A 367 -10.47 20.13 -9.71
CA PHE A 367 -11.63 19.78 -8.90
C PHE A 367 -11.86 20.79 -7.77
N LEU A 368 -10.81 21.11 -7.03
CA LEU A 368 -10.91 22.09 -5.94
C LEU A 368 -11.24 23.49 -6.47
N LYS A 369 -10.70 23.88 -7.64
CA LYS A 369 -11.08 25.10 -8.36
C LYS A 369 -12.57 25.08 -8.74
N ALA A 370 -13.08 23.96 -9.25
CA ALA A 370 -14.50 23.81 -9.58
C ALA A 370 -15.40 23.96 -8.35
N ARG A 371 -14.98 23.43 -7.19
CA ARG A 371 -15.68 23.63 -5.92
C ARG A 371 -15.67 25.10 -5.48
N MET A 372 -14.55 25.79 -5.60
CA MET A 372 -14.49 27.22 -5.27
C MET A 372 -15.35 28.07 -6.21
N ALA A 373 -15.39 27.74 -7.52
CA ALA A 373 -16.30 28.38 -8.47
C ALA A 373 -17.77 28.14 -8.09
N PHE A 374 -18.12 26.91 -7.69
CA PHE A 374 -19.44 26.57 -7.16
C PHE A 374 -19.80 27.42 -5.93
N PHE A 375 -18.88 27.58 -4.98
CA PHE A 375 -19.10 28.39 -3.78
C PHE A 375 -19.15 29.90 -4.05
N HIS A 376 -18.65 30.36 -5.20
CA HIS A 376 -18.83 31.72 -5.70
C HIS A 376 -20.13 31.92 -6.47
N GLY A 377 -20.84 30.84 -6.82
CA GLY A 377 -22.01 30.89 -7.69
C GLY A 377 -21.68 30.89 -9.19
N ASP A 378 -20.41 30.69 -9.57
CA ASP A 378 -20.02 30.51 -10.97
C ASP A 378 -20.21 29.04 -11.39
N PHE A 379 -21.48 28.68 -11.57
CA PHE A 379 -21.90 27.33 -11.97
C PHE A 379 -21.44 26.95 -13.38
N THR A 380 -21.23 27.94 -14.25
CA THR A 380 -20.77 27.71 -15.62
C THR A 380 -19.32 27.25 -15.61
N GLU A 381 -18.42 27.97 -14.95
CA GLU A 381 -17.02 27.56 -14.84
C GLU A 381 -16.88 26.28 -14.01
N SER A 382 -17.63 26.14 -12.92
CA SER A 382 -17.64 24.92 -12.11
C SER A 382 -17.98 23.69 -12.97
N ASN A 383 -19.09 23.71 -13.71
CA ASN A 383 -19.50 22.58 -14.54
C ASN A 383 -18.52 22.30 -15.70
N LYS A 384 -17.94 23.35 -16.29
CA LYS A 384 -16.91 23.21 -17.33
C LYS A 384 -15.68 22.46 -16.82
N LEU A 385 -15.18 22.81 -15.64
CA LEU A 385 -14.03 22.14 -15.01
C LEU A 385 -14.36 20.69 -14.64
N LEU A 386 -15.55 20.43 -14.08
CA LEU A 386 -15.97 19.08 -13.70
C LEU A 386 -16.07 18.14 -14.91
N ARG A 387 -16.62 18.61 -16.04
CA ARG A 387 -16.71 17.81 -17.28
C ARG A 387 -15.34 17.38 -17.82
N GLN A 388 -14.30 18.18 -17.61
CA GLN A 388 -12.93 17.80 -18.01
C GLN A 388 -12.36 16.65 -17.15
N LEU A 389 -12.85 16.49 -15.91
CA LEU A 389 -12.42 15.45 -14.97
C LEU A 389 -13.18 14.14 -15.14
N VAL A 390 -14.42 14.20 -15.63
CA VAL A 390 -15.22 13.01 -15.92
C VAL A 390 -14.64 12.22 -17.10
N SER A 391 -13.99 12.88 -18.05
CA SER A 391 -13.35 12.22 -19.20
C SER A 391 -11.98 11.60 -18.88
N SER A 392 -11.38 11.88 -17.73
CA SER A 392 -10.10 11.30 -17.27
C SER A 392 -10.35 10.10 -16.35
N SER A 393 -10.55 8.91 -16.92
CA SER A 393 -11.11 7.72 -16.26
C SER A 393 -10.24 6.98 -15.22
N LYS A 394 -9.15 7.57 -14.72
CA LYS A 394 -8.20 6.90 -13.82
C LYS A 394 -8.07 7.48 -12.41
N ASP A 395 -8.70 8.62 -12.13
CA ASP A 395 -8.49 9.34 -10.88
C ASP A 395 -9.67 9.16 -9.91
N ASN A 396 -9.39 8.98 -8.62
CA ASN A 396 -10.40 8.88 -7.55
C ASN A 396 -11.34 10.10 -7.48
N ILE A 397 -10.96 11.21 -8.12
CA ILE A 397 -11.71 12.47 -8.17
C ILE A 397 -12.92 12.40 -9.11
N SER A 398 -12.94 11.48 -10.08
CA SER A 398 -14.00 11.44 -11.10
C SER A 398 -15.39 11.20 -10.49
N ASN A 399 -15.51 10.42 -9.41
CA ASN A 399 -16.79 10.16 -8.73
C ASN A 399 -17.32 11.42 -8.03
N ASP A 400 -16.46 12.11 -7.27
CA ASP A 400 -16.84 13.37 -6.61
C ASP A 400 -17.18 14.46 -7.65
N ALA A 401 -16.46 14.47 -8.77
CA ALA A 401 -16.74 15.39 -9.87
C ALA A 401 -18.08 15.12 -10.55
N LEU A 402 -18.46 13.84 -10.69
CA LEU A 402 -19.76 13.41 -11.21
C LEU A 402 -20.91 13.84 -10.29
N GLU A 403 -20.79 13.63 -8.97
CA GLU A 403 -21.82 14.06 -8.00
C GLU A 403 -22.11 15.57 -8.12
N LEU A 404 -21.05 16.39 -8.10
CA LEU A 404 -21.20 17.84 -8.21
C LEU A 404 -21.71 18.28 -9.59
N SER A 405 -21.23 17.67 -10.67
CA SER A 405 -21.70 17.99 -12.04
C SER A 405 -23.17 17.64 -12.24
N PHE A 406 -23.62 16.53 -11.65
CA PHE A 406 -25.02 16.12 -11.68
C PHE A 406 -25.91 17.10 -10.90
N LEU A 407 -25.49 17.52 -9.69
CA LEU A 407 -26.17 18.56 -8.91
C LEU A 407 -26.34 19.83 -9.75
N LEU A 408 -25.25 20.34 -10.32
CA LEU A 408 -25.26 21.56 -11.14
C LEU A 408 -26.17 21.45 -12.35
N THR A 409 -26.14 20.33 -13.06
CA THR A 409 -26.95 20.13 -14.26
C THR A 409 -28.45 20.01 -13.92
N SER A 410 -28.78 19.39 -12.78
CA SER A 410 -30.18 19.16 -12.37
C SER A 410 -30.92 20.42 -11.90
N ALA A 411 -30.20 21.43 -11.42
CA ALA A 411 -30.78 22.65 -10.86
C ALA A 411 -30.21 23.93 -11.48
N PHE A 412 -29.63 23.83 -12.68
CA PHE A 412 -28.97 24.96 -13.34
C PHE A 412 -29.86 26.20 -13.51
N ASN A 413 -31.17 26.01 -13.70
CA ASN A 413 -32.14 27.09 -13.87
C ASN A 413 -32.62 27.72 -12.55
N ASP A 414 -32.24 27.16 -11.39
CA ASP A 414 -32.53 27.70 -10.06
C ASP A 414 -31.24 28.04 -9.30
N SER A 415 -30.57 29.09 -9.80
CA SER A 415 -29.29 29.55 -9.28
C SER A 415 -29.35 29.96 -7.81
N LEU A 416 -30.48 30.46 -7.31
CA LEU A 416 -30.60 30.90 -5.91
C LEU A 416 -30.53 29.71 -4.95
N THR A 417 -31.18 28.60 -5.29
CA THR A 417 -31.13 27.39 -4.48
C THR A 417 -29.74 26.75 -4.50
N LEU A 418 -29.06 26.75 -5.66
CA LEU A 418 -27.68 26.29 -5.76
C LEU A 418 -26.70 27.15 -4.95
N VAL A 419 -26.88 28.47 -4.93
CA VAL A 419 -26.04 29.37 -4.10
C VAL A 419 -26.23 29.05 -2.62
N LYS A 420 -27.47 28.90 -2.15
CA LYS A 420 -27.76 28.52 -0.75
C LYS A 420 -27.15 27.16 -0.39
N PHE A 421 -27.24 26.19 -1.30
CA PHE A 421 -26.60 24.89 -1.10
C PHE A 421 -25.07 25.03 -0.99
N GLY A 422 -24.45 25.80 -1.89
CA GLY A 422 -23.01 26.07 -1.86
C GLY A 422 -22.55 26.76 -0.58
N VAL A 423 -23.38 27.62 0.04
CA VAL A 423 -23.10 28.20 1.35
C VAL A 423 -23.05 27.13 2.45
N GLY A 424 -24.00 26.18 2.45
CA GLY A 424 -24.01 25.07 3.40
C GLY A 424 -22.80 24.14 3.22
N ASP A 425 -22.47 23.78 1.98
CA ASP A 425 -21.32 22.93 1.68
C ASP A 425 -19.98 23.61 2.01
N PHE A 426 -19.87 24.93 1.82
CA PHE A 426 -18.69 25.68 2.23
C PHE A 426 -18.57 25.75 3.76
N ALA A 427 -19.69 25.88 4.47
CA ALA A 427 -19.72 25.82 5.92
C ALA A 427 -19.26 24.46 6.48
N LEU A 428 -19.60 23.35 5.81
CA LEU A 428 -19.06 22.03 6.14
C LEU A 428 -17.53 21.99 6.01
N LEU A 429 -16.98 22.58 4.95
CA LEU A 429 -15.53 22.66 4.73
C LEU A 429 -14.82 23.48 5.83
N LEU A 430 -15.51 24.46 6.40
CA LEU A 430 -15.05 25.26 7.53
C LEU A 430 -15.29 24.61 8.91
N ASN A 431 -15.83 23.39 8.96
CA ASN A 431 -16.29 22.72 10.19
C ASN A 431 -17.38 23.50 10.96
N GLN A 432 -18.13 24.37 10.28
CA GLN A 432 -19.24 25.14 10.85
C GLN A 432 -20.54 24.33 10.81
N PHE A 433 -20.55 23.15 11.44
CA PHE A 433 -21.62 22.16 11.29
C PHE A 433 -23.00 22.67 11.69
N SER A 434 -23.12 23.48 12.75
CA SER A 434 -24.41 24.06 13.15
C SER A 434 -24.96 25.10 12.17
N TYR A 435 -24.08 25.82 11.45
CA TYR A 435 -24.51 26.76 10.41
C TYR A 435 -24.89 26.01 9.12
N ALA A 436 -24.13 24.99 8.76
CA ALA A 436 -24.45 24.07 7.68
C ALA A 436 -25.82 23.39 7.93
N GLU A 437 -26.05 22.86 9.13
CA GLU A 437 -27.32 22.25 9.55
C GLU A 437 -28.51 23.18 9.29
N LYS A 438 -28.45 24.43 9.77
CA LYS A 438 -29.51 25.42 9.56
C LYS A 438 -29.76 25.69 8.07
N THR A 439 -28.68 25.77 7.30
CA THR A 439 -28.73 26.03 5.86
C THR A 439 -29.41 24.87 5.11
N PHE A 440 -29.00 23.63 5.37
CA PHE A 440 -29.60 22.45 4.74
C PHE A 440 -31.04 22.21 5.24
N SER A 441 -31.32 22.39 6.53
CA SER A 441 -32.70 22.30 7.05
C SER A 441 -33.64 23.29 6.35
N SER A 442 -33.18 24.52 6.09
CA SER A 442 -33.95 25.51 5.33
C SER A 442 -34.22 25.06 3.89
N LEU A 443 -33.24 24.44 3.22
CA LEU A 443 -33.42 23.92 1.86
C LEU A 443 -34.41 22.76 1.84
N VAL A 444 -34.34 21.85 2.81
CA VAL A 444 -35.25 20.70 2.90
C VAL A 444 -36.70 21.13 3.15
N GLN A 445 -36.92 22.18 3.95
CA GLN A 445 -38.26 22.69 4.28
C GLN A 445 -38.89 23.56 3.19
N THR A 446 -38.11 24.05 2.22
CA THR A 446 -38.62 24.90 1.15
C THR A 446 -39.26 24.04 0.05
N GLU A 447 -40.57 24.19 -0.18
CA GLU A 447 -41.32 23.37 -1.15
C GLU A 447 -40.79 23.49 -2.59
N GLN A 448 -40.33 24.67 -2.98
CA GLN A 448 -39.84 24.96 -4.33
C GLN A 448 -38.40 24.46 -4.58
N THR A 449 -37.72 23.90 -3.58
CA THR A 449 -36.35 23.38 -3.77
C THR A 449 -36.36 22.25 -4.79
N PRO A 450 -35.53 22.32 -5.86
CA PRO A 450 -35.47 21.28 -6.88
C PRO A 450 -35.19 19.92 -6.27
N PHE A 451 -35.88 18.91 -6.77
CA PHE A 451 -35.86 17.55 -6.23
C PHE A 451 -34.46 17.03 -5.91
N MET A 452 -33.51 17.17 -6.86
CA MET A 452 -32.14 16.70 -6.66
C MET A 452 -31.39 17.45 -5.56
N VAL A 453 -31.54 18.77 -5.50
CA VAL A 453 -30.90 19.60 -4.45
C VAL A 453 -31.49 19.27 -3.09
N LYS A 454 -32.81 19.02 -3.03
CA LYS A 454 -33.50 18.61 -1.81
C LYS A 454 -32.95 17.28 -1.28
N GLN A 455 -32.83 16.26 -2.13
CA GLN A 455 -32.30 14.95 -1.72
C GLN A 455 -30.87 15.04 -1.19
N LEU A 456 -30.00 15.80 -1.88
CA LEU A 456 -28.63 15.97 -1.43
C LEU A 456 -28.56 16.82 -0.14
N ALA A 457 -29.42 17.82 0.01
CA ALA A 457 -29.52 18.60 1.24
C ALA A 457 -29.98 17.75 2.43
N GLU A 458 -30.89 16.80 2.22
CA GLU A 458 -31.27 15.82 3.25
C GLU A 458 -30.09 14.95 3.67
N LEU A 459 -29.30 14.45 2.72
CA LEU A 459 -28.09 13.70 3.02
C LEU A 459 -27.07 14.56 3.79
N ARG A 460 -26.81 15.79 3.34
CA ARG A 460 -25.89 16.71 4.03
C ARG A 460 -26.37 17.06 5.44
N LEU A 461 -27.67 17.18 5.66
CA LEU A 461 -28.25 17.40 6.98
C LEU A 461 -27.99 16.19 7.91
N ILE A 462 -28.16 14.96 7.41
CA ILE A 462 -27.80 13.74 8.15
C ILE A 462 -26.30 13.75 8.51
N GLU A 463 -25.44 14.07 7.55
CA GLU A 463 -23.99 14.17 7.76
C GLU A 463 -23.64 15.25 8.80
N CYS A 464 -24.34 16.40 8.81
CA CYS A 464 -24.20 17.43 9.86
C CYS A 464 -24.54 16.88 11.25
N TYR A 465 -25.67 16.16 11.38
CA TYR A 465 -26.06 15.56 12.65
C TYR A 465 -25.02 14.55 13.15
N ILE A 466 -24.45 13.74 12.25
CA ILE A 466 -23.37 12.81 12.58
C ILE A 466 -22.11 13.55 13.06
N SER A 467 -21.71 14.63 12.37
CA SER A 467 -20.56 15.44 12.78
C SER A 467 -20.75 16.09 14.15
N LEU A 468 -22.00 16.47 14.49
CA LEU A 468 -22.40 17.03 15.78
C LEU A 468 -22.68 15.97 16.87
N ASP A 469 -22.45 14.68 16.60
CA ASP A 469 -22.78 13.55 17.48
C ASP A 469 -24.27 13.46 17.87
N ARG A 470 -25.14 14.07 17.07
CA ARG A 470 -26.61 14.08 17.20
C ARG A 470 -27.21 12.87 16.47
N TYR A 471 -26.80 11.68 16.91
CA TYR A 471 -27.10 10.43 16.22
C TYR A 471 -28.59 10.09 16.16
N LYS A 472 -29.36 10.51 17.16
CA LYS A 472 -30.81 10.27 17.16
C LYS A 472 -31.47 11.04 16.03
N GLU A 473 -31.17 12.33 15.90
CA GLU A 473 -31.71 13.17 14.82
C GLU A 473 -31.27 12.68 13.44
N ALA A 474 -30.04 12.20 13.31
CA ALA A 474 -29.57 11.55 12.09
C ALA A 474 -30.40 10.30 11.74
N LEU A 475 -30.62 9.40 12.71
CA LEU A 475 -31.41 8.18 12.50
C LEU A 475 -32.88 8.47 12.20
N ASP A 476 -33.50 9.42 12.90
CA ASP A 476 -34.88 9.84 12.66
C ASP A 476 -35.03 10.38 11.22
N GLN A 477 -34.07 11.20 10.77
CA GLN A 477 -34.06 11.74 9.40
C GLN A 477 -33.83 10.64 8.35
N ILE A 478 -32.94 9.67 8.62
CA ILE A 478 -32.71 8.52 7.73
C ILE A 478 -33.97 7.66 7.64
N GLU A 479 -34.66 7.39 8.75
CA GLU A 479 -35.88 6.59 8.75
C GLU A 479 -36.97 7.24 7.89
N VAL A 480 -37.16 8.56 8.01
CA VAL A 480 -38.09 9.31 7.15
C VAL A 480 -37.68 9.19 5.68
N LEU A 481 -36.40 9.38 5.36
CA LEU A 481 -35.89 9.30 3.98
C LEU A 481 -36.15 7.91 3.38
N LEU A 482 -35.89 6.85 4.15
CA LEU A 482 -36.02 5.46 3.71
C LEU A 482 -37.46 4.95 3.59
N LYS A 483 -38.44 5.63 4.20
CA LYS A 483 -39.87 5.25 4.12
C LYS A 483 -40.61 5.90 2.94
N ARG A 484 -40.02 6.88 2.26
CA ARG A 484 -40.65 7.53 1.11
C ARG A 484 -40.70 6.57 -0.09
N ASP A 485 -41.83 6.56 -0.79
CA ASP A 485 -42.02 5.78 -2.03
C ASP A 485 -41.20 6.36 -3.21
N GLU A 486 -40.79 7.61 -3.12
CA GLU A 486 -39.95 8.28 -4.12
C GLU A 486 -38.53 7.69 -4.15
N LYS A 487 -38.05 7.35 -5.35
CA LYS A 487 -36.65 6.91 -5.54
C LYS A 487 -35.70 8.06 -5.16
N ASN A 488 -35.01 7.90 -4.03
CA ASN A 488 -33.91 8.77 -3.61
C ASN A 488 -32.57 8.13 -3.96
N ILE A 489 -31.75 8.82 -4.75
CA ILE A 489 -30.47 8.27 -5.25
C ILE A 489 -29.40 8.15 -4.16
N PHE A 490 -29.62 8.74 -2.99
CA PHE A 490 -28.75 8.69 -1.82
C PHE A 490 -29.30 7.79 -0.70
N ALA A 491 -30.40 7.07 -0.95
CA ALA A 491 -31.05 6.24 0.07
C ALA A 491 -30.12 5.10 0.55
N ASP A 492 -29.31 4.53 -0.34
CA ASP A 492 -28.32 3.51 0.00
C ASP A 492 -27.21 4.09 0.88
N LYS A 493 -26.68 5.28 0.55
CA LYS A 493 -25.70 5.99 1.38
C LYS A 493 -26.29 6.37 2.74
N ALA A 494 -27.55 6.81 2.80
CA ALA A 494 -28.23 7.10 4.07
C ALA A 494 -28.37 5.84 4.93
N ASN A 495 -28.70 4.68 4.35
CA ASN A 495 -28.78 3.42 5.08
C ASN A 495 -27.39 2.93 5.55
N LEU A 496 -26.34 3.13 4.74
CA LEU A 496 -24.96 2.92 5.17
C LEU A 496 -24.60 3.78 6.38
N LEU A 497 -24.97 5.07 6.36
CA LEU A 497 -24.72 5.98 7.49
C LEU A 497 -25.48 5.54 8.75
N ALA A 498 -26.70 5.02 8.66
CA ALA A 498 -27.40 4.42 9.80
C ALA A 498 -26.63 3.23 10.39
N ALA A 499 -26.14 2.33 9.55
CA ALA A 499 -25.33 1.20 9.99
C ALA A 499 -24.05 1.67 10.70
N LYS A 500 -23.36 2.68 10.16
CA LYS A 500 -22.16 3.29 10.76
C LYS A 500 -22.46 4.01 12.07
N ILE A 501 -23.58 4.73 12.18
CA ILE A 501 -24.03 5.34 13.43
C ILE A 501 -24.20 4.26 14.50
N TYR A 502 -24.89 3.16 14.20
CA TYR A 502 -25.04 2.07 15.17
C TYR A 502 -23.71 1.41 15.51
N GLN A 503 -22.82 1.20 14.53
CA GLN A 503 -21.54 0.54 14.75
C GLN A 503 -20.59 1.38 15.61
N PHE A 504 -20.39 2.64 15.24
CA PHE A 504 -19.32 3.47 15.80
C PHE A 504 -19.85 4.50 16.81
N GLY A 505 -20.95 5.18 16.50
CA GLY A 505 -21.54 6.20 17.36
C GLY A 505 -22.22 5.62 18.60
N LEU A 506 -23.18 4.72 18.39
CA LEU A 506 -23.98 4.10 19.45
C LEU A 506 -23.39 2.77 19.96
N LYS A 507 -22.35 2.24 19.30
CA LYS A 507 -21.68 0.98 19.64
C LYS A 507 -22.65 -0.20 19.87
N ASN A 508 -23.68 -0.28 19.02
CA ASN A 508 -24.68 -1.33 19.00
C ASN A 508 -24.47 -2.27 17.80
N PRO A 509 -23.67 -3.34 17.95
CA PRO A 509 -23.30 -4.22 16.84
C PRO A 509 -24.48 -5.01 16.27
N ALA A 510 -25.49 -5.31 17.08
CA ALA A 510 -26.69 -6.03 16.64
C ALA A 510 -27.49 -5.19 15.64
N LYS A 511 -27.81 -3.94 16.01
CA LYS A 511 -28.50 -3.01 15.11
C LYS A 511 -27.64 -2.62 13.91
N ALA A 512 -26.34 -2.44 14.08
CA ALA A 512 -25.44 -2.20 12.96
C ALA A 512 -25.49 -3.32 11.92
N THR A 513 -25.43 -4.59 12.39
CA THR A 513 -25.52 -5.77 11.52
C THR A 513 -26.86 -5.84 10.81
N GLU A 514 -27.95 -5.46 11.48
CA GLU A 514 -29.29 -5.37 10.88
C GLU A 514 -29.32 -4.34 9.75
N GLU A 515 -28.83 -3.12 9.98
CA GLU A 515 -28.81 -2.07 8.95
C GLU A 515 -27.89 -2.41 7.77
N PHE A 516 -26.71 -3.01 8.02
CA PHE A 516 -25.87 -3.48 6.90
C PHE A 516 -26.57 -4.56 6.07
N LYS A 517 -27.35 -5.46 6.69
CA LYS A 517 -28.15 -6.44 5.93
C LYS A 517 -29.29 -5.76 5.17
N ASN A 518 -29.94 -4.76 5.76
CA ASN A 518 -30.97 -3.98 5.10
C ASN A 518 -30.42 -3.29 3.85
N LEU A 519 -29.20 -2.75 3.91
CA LEU A 519 -28.51 -2.17 2.76
C LEU A 519 -28.36 -3.19 1.63
N LEU A 520 -27.85 -4.40 1.93
CA LEU A 520 -27.68 -5.48 0.96
C LEU A 520 -29.01 -5.95 0.34
N LEU A 521 -30.10 -5.98 1.12
CA LEU A 521 -31.41 -6.45 0.67
C LEU A 521 -32.17 -5.41 -0.14
N ARG A 522 -32.12 -4.14 0.27
CA ARG A 522 -32.91 -3.05 -0.31
C ARG A 522 -32.22 -2.40 -1.51
N PHE A 523 -30.89 -2.42 -1.55
CA PHE A 523 -30.09 -1.72 -2.56
C PHE A 523 -29.07 -2.67 -3.21
N PRO A 524 -29.52 -3.69 -3.97
CA PRO A 524 -28.64 -4.71 -4.55
C PRO A 524 -27.64 -4.19 -5.59
N GLU A 525 -27.82 -2.95 -6.07
CA GLU A 525 -26.94 -2.26 -7.02
C GLU A 525 -26.10 -1.14 -6.36
N SER A 526 -26.07 -1.09 -5.01
CA SER A 526 -25.32 -0.06 -4.29
C SER A 526 -23.81 -0.20 -4.50
N LEU A 527 -23.10 0.92 -4.51
CA LEU A 527 -21.64 0.94 -4.50
C LEU A 527 -21.04 0.53 -3.14
N TYR A 528 -21.88 0.40 -2.10
CA TYR A 528 -21.46 0.14 -0.72
C TYR A 528 -21.62 -1.33 -0.27
N LEU A 529 -21.92 -2.25 -1.19
CA LEU A 529 -22.19 -3.67 -0.85
C LEU A 529 -20.97 -4.37 -0.23
N ASP A 530 -19.78 -4.11 -0.75
CA ASP A 530 -18.56 -4.75 -0.26
C ASP A 530 -18.18 -4.22 1.12
N GLU A 531 -18.29 -2.91 1.34
CA GLU A 531 -18.13 -2.29 2.66
C GLU A 531 -19.11 -2.90 3.69
N ALA A 532 -20.37 -3.09 3.31
CA ALA A 532 -21.37 -3.70 4.18
C ALA A 532 -21.06 -5.16 4.53
N ARG A 533 -20.62 -5.97 3.55
CA ARG A 533 -20.23 -7.38 3.77
C ARG A 533 -19.02 -7.48 4.70
N GLU A 534 -18.03 -6.64 4.49
CA GLU A 534 -16.84 -6.61 5.33
C GLU A 534 -17.20 -6.22 6.77
N ALA A 535 -18.00 -5.16 6.95
CA ALA A 535 -18.45 -4.73 8.27
C ALA A 535 -19.25 -5.84 8.99
N ILE A 536 -20.15 -6.56 8.31
CA ILE A 536 -20.88 -7.70 8.89
C ILE A 536 -19.90 -8.79 9.37
N ASN A 537 -18.89 -9.12 8.58
CA ASN A 537 -17.90 -10.14 8.95
C ASN A 537 -17.07 -9.69 10.17
N GLN A 538 -16.62 -8.43 10.19
CA GLN A 538 -15.90 -7.86 11.33
C GLN A 538 -16.75 -7.86 12.61
N LEU A 539 -18.04 -7.52 12.51
CA LEU A 539 -18.96 -7.50 13.65
C LEU A 539 -19.24 -8.91 14.19
N ARG A 540 -19.34 -9.93 13.31
CA ARG A 540 -19.49 -11.34 13.73
C ARG A 540 -18.27 -11.85 14.48
N ASN A 541 -17.07 -11.55 13.99
CA ASN A 541 -15.82 -11.99 14.60
C ASN A 541 -15.53 -11.35 15.96
N LYS A 542 -16.19 -10.24 16.31
CA LYS A 542 -16.10 -9.61 17.65
C LYS A 542 -17.12 -10.16 18.65
N ILE A 543 -18.14 -10.88 18.18
CA ILE A 543 -19.19 -11.47 19.02
C ILE A 543 -18.86 -12.95 19.32
N SER A 544 -18.11 -13.61 18.43
CA SER A 544 -17.41 -14.88 18.69
C SER A 544 -16.20 -14.67 19.59
#